data_AF-A0A450ZPZ0-F1
#
_entry.id   AF-A0A450ZPZ0-F1
#
_cell.length_a   1.000
_cell.length_b   1.000
_cell.length_c   1.000
_cell.angle_alpha   90.00
_cell.angle_beta   90.00
_cell.angle_gamma   90.00
#
_symmetry.space_group_name_H-M   'P 1'
#
loop_
_entity.id
_entity.type
_entity.pdbx_description
1 polymer ?
#
loop_
_entity_poly.entity_id
_entity_poly.type
_entity_poly.pdbx_seq_one_letter_code
_entity_poly.pdbx_strand_id
1 'polypeptide(L)'
;MQTTAEYNQDFYAWLMTNAELLRAHDFTGLDAENIAEELEAMGKQEKRELINRLAVLLTHLLKWKFQSHRRSKSWRNTIVTQRIDILALIEDSPSLKYEIGGKIDTTYEKARLGAENETGIDKENFPEICPFTLEELLTKDFFPK
;
A
#
# COMPACT_ATOMS: atom_id res chain seq x y z
N MET A 1 -1.29 27.13 -6.31
CA MET A 1 -1.50 26.70 -7.70
C MET A 1 -2.90 27.11 -8.12
N GLN A 2 -3.06 27.52 -9.38
CA GLN A 2 -4.32 28.08 -9.89
C GLN A 2 -5.06 26.94 -10.60
N THR A 3 -5.93 26.24 -9.86
CA THR A 3 -6.79 25.20 -10.43
C THR A 3 -7.84 25.84 -11.33
N THR A 4 -8.13 25.24 -12.48
CA THR A 4 -9.14 25.78 -13.41
C THR A 4 -10.54 25.72 -12.79
N ALA A 5 -11.45 26.59 -13.23
CA ALA A 5 -12.82 26.61 -12.71
C ALA A 5 -13.54 25.28 -12.96
N GLU A 6 -13.28 24.64 -14.11
CA GLU A 6 -13.81 23.33 -14.48
C GLU A 6 -13.25 22.21 -13.59
N TYR A 7 -11.94 22.23 -13.27
CA TYR A 7 -11.32 21.26 -12.35
C TYR A 7 -12.03 21.21 -10.98
N ASN A 8 -12.37 22.37 -10.41
CA ASN A 8 -13.00 22.45 -9.09
C ASN A 8 -14.51 22.16 -9.11
N GLN A 9 -15.16 22.27 -10.27
CA GLN A 9 -16.62 22.20 -10.38
C GLN A 9 -17.12 20.84 -10.88
N ASP A 10 -16.40 20.23 -11.84
CA ASP A 10 -16.70 18.89 -12.36
C ASP A 10 -15.40 18.17 -12.77
N PHE A 11 -14.75 17.55 -11.78
CA PHE A 11 -13.49 16.82 -11.96
C PHE A 11 -13.61 15.69 -12.99
N TYR A 12 -14.76 15.02 -13.06
CA TYR A 12 -14.96 13.93 -14.01
C TYR A 12 -15.00 14.46 -15.45
N ALA A 13 -15.77 15.53 -15.70
CA ALA A 13 -15.79 16.17 -17.00
C ALA A 13 -14.40 16.71 -17.39
N TRP A 14 -13.68 17.35 -16.46
CA TRP A 14 -12.32 17.82 -16.67
C TRP A 14 -11.36 16.68 -17.08
N LEU A 15 -11.44 15.52 -16.42
CA LEU A 15 -10.63 14.33 -16.76
C LEU A 15 -10.94 13.83 -18.18
N MET A 16 -12.22 13.72 -18.54
CA MET A 16 -12.63 13.23 -19.86
C MET A 16 -12.18 14.18 -20.98
N THR A 17 -12.39 15.49 -20.81
CA THR A 17 -11.94 16.52 -21.76
C THR A 17 -10.43 16.48 -21.97
N ASN A 18 -9.64 16.45 -20.90
CA ASN A 18 -8.18 16.40 -21.02
C ASN A 18 -7.69 15.09 -21.63
N ALA A 19 -8.37 13.96 -21.36
CA ALA A 19 -8.06 12.69 -22.02
C ALA A 19 -8.37 12.72 -23.54
N GLU A 20 -9.43 13.41 -23.96
CA GLU A 20 -9.74 13.61 -25.38
C GLU A 20 -8.69 14.50 -26.06
N LEU A 21 -8.30 15.61 -25.44
CA LEU A 21 -7.24 16.50 -25.93
C LEU A 21 -5.89 15.76 -26.09
N LEU A 22 -5.50 14.95 -25.10
CA LEU A 22 -4.30 14.11 -25.17
C LEU A 22 -4.34 13.13 -26.35
N ARG A 23 -5.47 12.45 -26.58
CA ARG A 23 -5.62 11.52 -27.72
C ARG A 23 -5.58 12.26 -29.07
N ALA A 24 -6.12 13.47 -29.12
CA ALA A 24 -6.09 14.32 -30.30
C ALA A 24 -4.71 14.97 -30.57
N HIS A 25 -3.76 14.83 -29.64
CA HIS A 25 -2.46 15.53 -29.65
C HIS A 25 -2.61 17.06 -29.67
N ASP A 26 -3.73 17.58 -29.15
CA ASP A 26 -3.95 19.01 -29.00
C ASP A 26 -3.45 19.47 -27.62
N PHE A 27 -2.23 19.99 -27.61
CA PHE A 27 -1.58 20.50 -26.41
C PHE A 27 -1.89 21.97 -26.12
N THR A 28 -2.64 22.66 -26.98
CA THR A 28 -2.90 24.10 -26.83
C THR A 28 -3.93 24.42 -25.75
N GLY A 29 -4.93 23.53 -25.57
CA GLY A 29 -5.95 23.63 -24.52
C GLY A 29 -5.71 22.71 -23.33
N LEU A 30 -4.59 21.99 -23.29
CA LEU A 30 -4.34 20.97 -22.27
C LEU A 30 -3.94 21.61 -20.93
N ASP A 31 -4.60 21.18 -19.85
CA ASP A 31 -4.28 21.59 -18.49
C ASP A 31 -3.10 20.78 -17.92
N ALA A 32 -1.93 20.93 -18.54
CA ALA A 32 -0.77 20.06 -18.34
C ALA A 32 -0.27 19.98 -16.88
N GLU A 33 -0.30 21.10 -16.14
CA GLU A 33 0.14 21.14 -14.74
C GLU A 33 -0.78 20.32 -13.83
N ASN A 34 -2.09 20.55 -13.91
CA ASN A 34 -3.05 19.80 -13.09
C ASN A 34 -3.06 18.31 -13.49
N ILE A 35 -2.86 17.96 -14.77
CA ILE A 35 -2.71 16.56 -15.19
C ILE A 35 -1.47 15.91 -14.58
N ALA A 36 -0.33 16.60 -14.59
CA ALA A 36 0.90 16.10 -14.00
C ALA A 36 0.71 15.87 -12.49
N GLU A 37 0.07 16.80 -11.78
CA GLU A 37 -0.28 16.64 -10.37
C GLU A 37 -1.16 15.42 -10.11
N GLU A 38 -2.20 15.19 -10.91
CA GLU A 38 -3.08 14.03 -10.77
C GLU A 38 -2.33 12.72 -11.03
N LEU A 39 -1.49 12.65 -12.06
CA LEU A 39 -0.67 11.46 -12.34
C LEU A 39 0.31 11.16 -11.19
N GLU A 40 0.94 12.19 -10.62
CA GLU A 40 1.78 12.03 -9.45
C GLU A 40 0.98 11.60 -8.21
N ALA A 41 -0.22 12.15 -8.02
CA ALA A 41 -1.11 11.79 -6.92
C ALA A 41 -1.54 10.33 -7.01
N MET A 42 -1.91 9.86 -8.21
CA MET A 42 -2.23 8.46 -8.49
C MET A 42 -1.06 7.54 -8.13
N GLY A 43 0.16 7.86 -8.59
CA GLY A 43 1.35 7.09 -8.22
C GLY A 43 1.64 7.06 -6.71
N LYS A 44 1.44 8.20 -6.03
CA LYS A 44 1.57 8.29 -4.56
C LYS A 44 0.50 7.45 -3.86
N GLN A 45 -0.71 7.36 -4.40
CA GLN A 45 -1.81 6.56 -3.85
C GLN A 45 -1.52 5.06 -3.93
N GLU A 46 -1.11 4.55 -5.10
CA GLU A 46 -0.71 3.15 -5.30
C GLU A 46 0.37 2.72 -4.31
N LYS A 47 1.41 3.55 -4.16
CA LYS A 47 2.48 3.32 -3.18
C LYS A 47 1.98 3.29 -1.74
N ARG A 48 1.08 4.21 -1.37
CA ARG A 48 0.50 4.25 0.00
C ARG A 48 -0.34 3.02 0.27
N GLU A 49 -1.12 2.57 -0.71
CA GLU A 49 -1.94 1.38 -0.59
C GLU A 49 -1.09 0.12 -0.34
N LEU A 50 -0.02 -0.06 -1.10
CA LEU A 50 0.94 -1.14 -0.90
C LEU A 50 1.52 -1.14 0.53
N ILE A 51 1.96 0.04 1.00
CA ILE A 51 2.52 0.20 2.35
C ILE A 51 1.49 -0.13 3.43
N ASN A 52 0.24 0.31 3.26
CA ASN A 52 -0.84 0.05 4.21
C ASN A 52 -1.13 -1.44 4.31
N ARG A 53 -1.25 -2.13 3.18
CA ARG A 53 -1.47 -3.59 3.13
C ARG A 53 -0.31 -4.35 3.77
N LEU A 54 0.92 -3.92 3.48
CA LEU A 54 2.11 -4.51 4.08
C LEU A 54 2.15 -4.33 5.61
N ALA A 55 1.74 -3.17 6.12
CA ALA A 55 1.63 -2.92 7.56
C ALA A 55 0.62 -3.89 8.21
N VAL A 56 -0.57 -4.06 7.61
CA VAL A 56 -1.60 -4.98 8.11
C VAL A 56 -1.10 -6.42 8.09
N LEU A 57 -0.44 -6.84 7.00
CA LEU A 57 0.18 -8.17 6.89
C LEU A 57 1.20 -8.41 8.00
N LEU A 58 2.15 -7.47 8.18
CA LEU A 58 3.18 -7.55 9.21
C LEU A 58 2.59 -7.61 10.62
N THR A 59 1.58 -6.79 10.93
CA THR A 59 0.86 -6.83 12.20
C THR A 59 0.27 -8.21 12.45
N HIS A 60 -0.37 -8.80 11.45
CA HIS A 60 -0.96 -10.12 11.59
C HIS A 60 0.08 -11.25 11.67
N LEU A 61 1.23 -11.12 11.01
CA LEU A 61 2.34 -12.07 11.15
C LEU A 61 3.00 -11.99 12.53
N LEU A 62 3.13 -10.79 13.11
CA LEU A 62 3.56 -10.62 14.51
C LEU A 62 2.57 -11.28 15.48
N LYS A 63 1.27 -10.97 15.36
CA LYS A 63 0.22 -11.62 16.13
C LYS A 63 0.28 -13.15 16.02
N TRP A 64 0.46 -13.65 14.80
CA TRP A 64 0.55 -15.08 14.52
C TRP A 64 1.76 -15.73 15.23
N LYS A 65 2.92 -15.07 15.21
CA LYS A 65 4.15 -15.56 15.83
C LYS A 65 4.08 -15.52 17.35
N PHE A 66 3.66 -14.39 17.92
CA PHE A 66 3.78 -14.12 19.36
C PHE A 66 2.53 -14.48 20.18
N GLN A 67 1.39 -14.74 19.54
CA GLN A 67 0.17 -15.22 20.20
C GLN A 67 -0.33 -16.54 19.58
N SER A 68 0.53 -17.56 19.57
CA SER A 68 0.22 -18.87 18.98
C SER A 68 -1.08 -19.51 19.48
N HIS A 69 -1.42 -19.30 20.77
CA HIS A 69 -2.65 -19.77 21.41
C HIS A 69 -3.93 -19.04 20.97
N ARG A 70 -3.81 -17.89 20.28
CA ARG A 70 -4.94 -17.10 19.73
C ARG A 70 -5.08 -17.19 18.22
N ARG A 71 -4.25 -18.00 17.56
CA ARG A 71 -4.34 -18.22 16.12
C ARG A 71 -5.76 -18.66 15.76
N SER A 72 -6.34 -17.98 14.77
CA SER A 72 -7.71 -18.20 14.34
C SER A 72 -7.80 -18.26 12.82
N LYS A 73 -8.89 -18.83 12.31
CA LYS A 73 -9.20 -18.80 10.88
C LYS A 73 -9.30 -17.35 10.36
N SER A 74 -9.85 -16.44 11.16
CA SER A 74 -9.93 -15.02 10.82
C SER A 74 -8.55 -14.41 10.59
N TRP A 75 -7.59 -14.61 11.52
CA TRP A 75 -6.24 -14.09 11.35
C TRP A 75 -5.52 -14.69 10.14
N ARG A 76 -5.68 -16.00 9.93
CA ARG A 76 -5.16 -16.67 8.73
C ARG A 76 -5.72 -16.05 7.46
N ASN A 77 -7.03 -15.82 7.41
CA ASN A 77 -7.69 -15.22 6.27
C ASN A 77 -7.17 -13.81 6.00
N THR A 78 -7.01 -12.96 7.03
CA THR A 78 -6.40 -11.64 6.85
C THR A 78 -5.01 -11.72 6.25
N ILE A 79 -4.13 -12.60 6.76
CA ILE A 79 -2.78 -12.80 6.21
C ILE A 79 -2.84 -13.18 4.72
N VAL A 80 -3.71 -14.14 4.38
CA VAL A 80 -3.86 -14.61 3.00
C VAL A 80 -4.41 -13.50 2.08
N THR A 81 -5.45 -12.79 2.50
CA THR A 81 -6.04 -11.68 1.74
C THR A 81 -5.01 -10.58 1.50
N GLN A 82 -4.31 -10.13 2.54
CA GLN A 82 -3.31 -9.07 2.37
C GLN A 82 -2.20 -9.48 1.41
N ARG A 83 -1.75 -10.74 1.43
CA ARG A 83 -0.78 -11.25 0.44
C ARG A 83 -1.31 -11.24 -0.98
N ILE A 84 -2.53 -11.74 -1.20
CA ILE A 84 -3.16 -11.76 -2.53
C ILE A 84 -3.22 -10.33 -3.07
N ASP A 85 -3.71 -9.40 -2.26
CA ASP A 85 -3.90 -8.02 -2.71
C ASP A 85 -2.55 -7.30 -2.93
N ILE A 86 -1.52 -7.57 -2.11
CA ILE A 86 -0.15 -7.07 -2.33
C ILE A 86 0.42 -7.62 -3.64
N LEU A 87 0.26 -8.92 -3.90
CA LEU A 87 0.76 -9.53 -5.13
C LEU A 87 0.03 -8.99 -6.36
N ALA A 88 -1.28 -8.75 -6.29
CA ALA A 88 -2.06 -8.13 -7.35
C ALA A 88 -1.56 -6.71 -7.66
N LEU A 89 -1.33 -5.87 -6.64
CA LEU A 89 -0.75 -4.53 -6.83
C LEU A 89 0.62 -4.57 -7.51
N ILE A 90 1.47 -5.55 -7.14
CA ILE A 90 2.78 -5.73 -7.76
C ILE A 90 2.66 -6.24 -9.20
N GLU A 91 1.66 -7.08 -9.50
CA GLU A 91 1.39 -7.57 -10.85
C GLU A 91 0.92 -6.43 -11.77
N ASP A 92 0.00 -5.59 -11.28
CA ASP A 92 -0.50 -4.42 -12.00
C ASP A 92 0.57 -3.32 -12.15
N SER A 93 1.46 -3.19 -11.18
CA SER A 93 2.53 -2.19 -11.16
C SER A 93 3.88 -2.78 -10.69
N PRO A 94 4.64 -3.47 -11.57
CA PRO A 94 5.88 -4.16 -11.19
C PRO A 94 6.96 -3.26 -10.56
N SER A 95 6.95 -1.96 -10.88
CA SER A 95 7.87 -0.98 -10.29
C SER A 95 7.67 -0.82 -8.78
N LEU A 96 6.45 -1.06 -8.26
CA LEU A 96 6.15 -1.00 -6.83
C LEU A 96 6.96 -2.00 -6.01
N LYS A 97 7.39 -3.12 -6.60
CA LYS A 97 8.23 -4.12 -5.91
C LYS A 97 9.52 -3.51 -5.35
N TYR A 98 10.13 -2.58 -6.08
CA TYR A 98 11.37 -1.92 -5.66
C TYR A 98 11.14 -0.91 -4.53
N GLU A 99 9.94 -0.33 -4.46
CA GLU A 99 9.55 0.60 -3.40
C GLU A 99 9.38 -0.09 -2.04
N ILE A 100 9.03 -1.39 -2.03
CA ILE A 100 8.82 -2.15 -0.80
C ILE A 100 10.12 -2.24 0.00
N GLY A 101 11.22 -2.62 -0.65
CA GLY A 101 12.50 -2.88 0.04
C GLY A 101 12.97 -1.69 0.87
N GLY A 102 12.86 -0.47 0.32
CA GLY A 102 13.22 0.77 1.02
C GLY A 102 12.21 1.24 2.06
N LYS A 103 11.09 0.53 2.26
CA LYS A 103 10.00 0.90 3.18
C LYS A 103 9.69 -0.16 4.22
N ILE A 104 10.28 -1.36 4.17
CA ILE A 104 10.03 -2.44 5.14
C ILE A 104 10.21 -1.95 6.56
N ASP A 105 11.34 -1.32 6.90
CA ASP A 105 11.64 -0.88 8.27
C ASP A 105 10.59 0.11 8.80
N THR A 106 10.28 1.14 8.01
CA THR A 106 9.25 2.14 8.39
C THR A 106 7.84 1.54 8.47
N THR A 107 7.56 0.52 7.68
CA THR A 107 6.28 -0.18 7.68
C THR A 107 6.18 -1.14 8.86
N TYR A 108 7.28 -1.77 9.22
CA TYR A 108 7.39 -2.68 10.35
C TYR A 108 7.24 -1.96 11.68
N GLU A 109 7.78 -0.76 11.83
CA GLU A 109 7.54 0.07 13.03
C GLU A 109 6.05 0.37 13.23
N LYS A 110 5.33 0.70 12.15
CA LYS A 110 3.86 0.83 12.21
C LYS A 110 3.19 -0.49 12.58
N ALA A 111 3.71 -1.60 12.07
CA ALA A 111 3.15 -2.92 12.33
C ALA A 111 3.34 -3.36 13.79
N ARG A 112 4.46 -3.00 14.44
CA ARG A 112 4.72 -3.22 15.87
C ARG A 112 3.67 -2.50 16.72
N LEU A 113 3.39 -1.23 16.42
CA LEU A 113 2.33 -0.46 17.08
C LEU A 113 0.94 -1.08 16.85
N GLY A 114 0.64 -1.51 15.62
CA GLY A 114 -0.61 -2.23 15.33
C GLY A 114 -0.74 -3.52 16.12
N ALA A 115 0.34 -4.30 16.22
CA ALA A 115 0.36 -5.54 16.98
C ALA A 115 0.21 -5.28 18.49
N GLU A 116 0.87 -4.25 19.03
CA GLU A 116 0.69 -3.83 20.41
C GLU A 116 -0.77 -3.49 20.73
N ASN A 117 -1.39 -2.65 19.91
CA ASN A 117 -2.79 -2.25 20.07
C ASN A 117 -3.77 -3.44 20.03
N GLU A 118 -3.51 -4.44 19.17
CA GLU A 118 -4.42 -5.58 19.00
C GLU A 118 -4.14 -6.74 19.99
N THR A 119 -2.92 -6.86 20.49
CA THR A 119 -2.49 -7.98 21.34
C THR A 119 -2.38 -7.63 22.82
N GLY A 120 -2.17 -6.35 23.14
CA GLY A 120 -1.76 -5.86 24.45
C GLY A 120 -0.30 -6.18 24.81
N ILE A 121 0.49 -6.75 23.88
CA ILE A 121 1.93 -6.98 24.07
C ILE A 121 2.65 -5.66 23.76
N ASP A 122 3.38 -5.13 24.74
CA ASP A 122 4.17 -3.90 24.54
C ASP A 122 5.12 -4.07 23.35
N LYS A 123 5.19 -3.05 22.49
CA LYS A 123 5.92 -3.09 21.22
C LYS A 123 7.40 -3.46 21.39
N GLU A 124 8.00 -3.16 22.53
CA GLU A 124 9.39 -3.49 22.86
C GLU A 124 9.64 -5.00 23.01
N ASN A 125 8.58 -5.80 23.16
CA ASN A 125 8.69 -7.26 23.15
C ASN A 125 8.67 -7.86 21.73
N PHE A 126 8.40 -7.06 20.70
CA PHE A 126 8.64 -7.45 19.31
C PHE A 126 10.08 -7.11 18.91
N PRO A 127 10.71 -7.89 18.02
CA PRO A 127 12.03 -7.58 17.51
C PRO A 127 12.10 -6.14 16.95
N GLU A 128 13.20 -5.44 17.21
CA GLU A 128 13.43 -4.07 16.69
C GLU A 128 13.57 -4.07 15.17
N ILE A 129 14.21 -5.10 14.61
CA ILE A 129 14.35 -5.29 13.17
C ILE A 129 13.29 -6.30 12.69
N CYS A 130 12.71 -6.03 11.51
CA CYS A 130 11.72 -6.92 10.90
C CYS A 130 12.27 -8.36 10.81
N PRO A 131 11.63 -9.35 11.46
CA PRO A 131 12.12 -10.73 11.48
C PRO A 131 11.73 -11.52 10.23
N PHE A 132 11.15 -10.87 9.22
CA PHE A 132 10.65 -11.48 8.00
C PHE A 132 11.31 -10.84 6.79
N THR A 133 11.80 -11.67 5.89
CA THR A 133 12.33 -11.24 4.59
C THR A 133 11.19 -10.88 3.64
N LEU A 134 11.48 -10.08 2.61
CA LEU A 134 10.50 -9.76 1.58
C LEU A 134 9.95 -11.03 0.88
N GLU A 135 10.81 -12.03 0.68
CA GLU A 135 10.42 -13.32 0.12
C GLU A 135 9.39 -14.04 1.00
N GLU A 136 9.62 -14.11 2.32
CA GLU A 136 8.66 -14.70 3.27
C GLU A 136 7.34 -13.93 3.34
N LEU A 137 7.38 -12.60 3.24
CA LEU A 137 6.18 -11.77 3.21
C LEU A 137 5.31 -12.07 1.99
N LEU A 138 5.93 -12.24 0.82
CA LEU A 138 5.24 -12.51 -0.44
C LEU A 138 4.93 -13.99 -0.68
N THR A 139 5.51 -14.90 0.11
CA THR A 139 5.25 -16.34 -0.01
C THR A 139 3.88 -16.70 0.57
N LYS A 140 2.98 -17.16 -0.30
CA LYS A 140 1.57 -17.50 0.03
C LYS A 140 1.43 -18.37 1.27
N ASP A 141 2.23 -19.42 1.37
CA ASP A 141 2.12 -20.45 2.43
C ASP A 141 3.07 -20.24 3.61
N PHE A 142 3.79 -19.11 3.66
CA PHE A 142 4.64 -18.80 4.80
C PHE A 142 3.82 -18.41 6.03
N PHE A 143 4.04 -19.11 7.14
CA PHE A 143 3.51 -18.73 8.44
C PHE A 143 4.62 -18.91 9.49
N PRO A 144 4.94 -17.88 10.29
CA PRO A 144 5.99 -18.02 11.29
C PRO A 144 5.59 -19.02 12.37
N LYS A 145 6.58 -19.80 12.82
CA LYS A 145 6.41 -20.78 13.90
C LYS A 145 6.21 -20.09 15.23
#